data_AF-A0A804QKC9-F1
#
_entry.id   AF-A0A804QKC9-F1
#
_cell.length_a   1.000
_cell.length_b   1.000
_cell.length_c   1.000
_cell.angle_alpha   90.00
_cell.angle_beta   90.00
_cell.angle_gamma   90.00
#
_symmetry.space_group_name_H-M   'P 1'
#
loop_
_entity.id
_entity.type
_entity.pdbx_description
1 polymer ?
#
loop_
_entity_poly.entity_id
_entity_poly.type
_entity_poly.pdbx_seq_one_letter_code
_entity_poly.pdbx_strand_id
1 'polypeptide(L)'
;MSLDNETGLDKPGIRVRSVTGLVAANYFVPRYFVWAVLIANLARIGYEEKTMYMVAYDWRLSFQNTEVRDQTLSRIKSNIELIVATNGGNRVVVIPHSMGVLYFLHFTKWVEAPPPVGGSGGPNWCENHIKAVMNIGGSFLGVPKAVAGLFSSEAKDVAVARYKVIDSFI
;
A
#
# COMPACT_ATOMS: atom_id res chain seq x y z
N MET A 1 18.24 -4.65 -6.31
CA MET A 1 18.25 -3.18 -6.17
C MET A 1 18.07 -2.81 -4.70
N SER A 2 19.05 -2.16 -4.07
CA SER A 2 19.00 -1.76 -2.65
C SER A 2 18.73 -0.26 -2.50
N LEU A 3 18.15 0.14 -1.38
CA LEU A 3 18.05 1.55 -0.99
C LEU A 3 19.43 2.08 -0.56
N ASP A 4 19.51 3.40 -0.42
CA ASP A 4 20.62 4.07 0.25
C ASP A 4 20.61 3.75 1.75
N ASN A 5 21.77 3.40 2.30
CA ASN A 5 21.85 2.88 3.67
C ASN A 5 21.74 3.97 4.75
N GLU A 6 22.00 5.24 4.41
CA GLU A 6 21.93 6.35 5.36
C GLU A 6 20.54 6.99 5.36
N THR A 7 20.01 7.27 4.18
CA THR A 7 18.73 7.98 4.01
C THR A 7 17.53 7.05 3.98
N GLY A 8 17.72 5.77 3.63
CA GLY A 8 16.62 4.85 3.37
C GLY A 8 15.78 5.25 2.15
N LEU A 9 16.33 6.04 1.23
CA LEU A 9 15.72 6.49 -0.03
C LEU A 9 16.40 5.84 -1.24
N ASP A 10 16.05 6.29 -2.45
CA ASP A 10 16.72 5.83 -3.67
C ASP A 10 18.19 6.31 -3.67
N LYS A 11 19.10 5.48 -4.20
CA LYS A 11 20.50 5.87 -4.38
C LYS A 11 20.65 7.00 -5.41
N PRO A 12 21.70 7.85 -5.31
CA PRO A 12 22.00 8.84 -6.33
C PRO A 12 22.03 8.23 -7.74
N GLY A 13 21.30 8.85 -8.67
CA GLY A 13 21.22 8.39 -10.07
C GLY A 13 20.27 7.21 -10.34
N ILE A 14 19.63 6.63 -9.31
CA ILE A 14 18.66 5.54 -9.47
C ILE A 14 17.27 6.04 -9.04
N ARG A 15 16.23 5.70 -9.81
CA ARG A 15 14.85 6.05 -9.47
C ARG A 15 13.93 4.84 -9.64
N VAL A 16 13.18 4.50 -8.59
CA VAL A 16 12.20 3.40 -8.64
C VAL A 16 10.86 3.91 -8.13
N ARG A 17 9.76 3.65 -8.85
CA ARG A 17 8.41 4.10 -8.48
C ARG A 17 7.43 2.94 -8.55
N SER A 18 6.41 2.97 -7.69
CA SER A 18 5.31 2.02 -7.76
C SER A 18 4.47 2.29 -9.01
N VAL A 19 3.92 1.22 -9.59
CA VAL A 19 2.84 1.33 -10.58
C VAL A 19 1.57 1.79 -9.85
N THR A 20 0.81 2.69 -10.46
CA THR A 20 -0.40 3.27 -9.87
C THR A 20 -1.69 2.66 -10.43
N GLY A 21 -2.78 2.79 -9.69
CA GLY A 21 -4.13 2.41 -10.13
C GLY A 21 -4.43 0.91 -10.06
N LEU A 22 -5.59 0.51 -10.57
CA LEU A 22 -6.05 -0.89 -10.54
C LEU A 22 -5.11 -1.84 -11.31
N VAL A 23 -4.33 -1.34 -12.26
CA VAL A 23 -3.29 -2.11 -12.96
C VAL A 23 -2.21 -2.60 -11.99
N ALA A 24 -1.96 -1.91 -10.89
CA ALA A 24 -1.05 -2.40 -9.84
C ALA A 24 -1.57 -3.65 -9.13
N ALA A 25 -2.87 -3.92 -9.21
CA ALA A 25 -3.49 -5.13 -8.68
C ALA A 25 -3.29 -6.35 -9.62
N ASN A 26 -2.91 -6.11 -10.87
CA ASN A 26 -2.74 -7.14 -11.89
C ASN A 26 -1.34 -7.76 -11.80
N TYR A 27 -1.32 -9.09 -11.66
CA TYR A 27 -0.16 -9.97 -11.83
C TYR A 27 1.11 -9.58 -11.04
N PHE A 28 1.06 -9.75 -9.71
CA PHE A 28 2.23 -9.58 -8.84
C PHE A 28 3.36 -10.58 -9.12
N VAL A 29 3.01 -11.80 -9.55
CA VAL A 29 3.81 -12.94 -10.06
C VAL A 29 2.83 -13.84 -10.85
N PRO A 30 3.23 -14.58 -11.92
CA PRO A 30 2.39 -15.60 -12.52
C PRO A 30 1.80 -16.52 -11.43
N ARG A 31 0.47 -16.69 -11.44
CA ARG A 31 -0.32 -17.48 -10.46
C ARG A 31 -0.62 -16.83 -9.10
N TYR A 32 -0.24 -15.57 -8.85
CA TYR A 32 -0.55 -14.86 -7.60
C TYR A 32 -1.68 -13.82 -7.81
N PHE A 33 -2.91 -14.21 -7.47
CA PHE A 33 -4.15 -13.51 -7.87
C PHE A 33 -4.90 -12.80 -6.72
N VAL A 34 -4.21 -12.39 -5.65
CA VAL A 34 -4.85 -11.94 -4.40
C VAL A 34 -5.92 -10.87 -4.64
N TRP A 35 -5.61 -9.85 -5.43
CA TRP A 35 -6.53 -8.74 -5.67
C TRP A 35 -7.45 -8.94 -6.88
N ALA A 36 -6.99 -9.63 -7.93
CA ALA A 36 -7.77 -9.83 -9.16
C ALA A 36 -9.11 -10.55 -8.89
N VAL A 37 -9.11 -11.60 -8.06
CA VAL A 37 -10.34 -12.31 -7.70
C VAL A 37 -11.28 -11.43 -6.88
N LEU A 38 -10.74 -10.67 -5.93
CA LEU A 38 -11.54 -9.75 -5.12
C LEU A 38 -12.18 -8.66 -5.98
N ILE A 39 -11.39 -7.98 -6.82
CA ILE A 39 -11.85 -6.92 -7.72
C ILE A 39 -12.93 -7.43 -8.68
N ALA A 40 -12.74 -8.62 -9.27
CA ALA A 40 -13.72 -9.22 -10.16
C ALA A 40 -15.06 -9.52 -9.45
N ASN A 41 -15.03 -9.94 -8.19
CA ASN A 41 -16.26 -10.17 -7.42
C ASN A 41 -16.92 -8.88 -6.94
N LEU A 42 -16.13 -7.86 -6.58
CA LEU A 42 -16.67 -6.52 -6.28
C LEU A 42 -17.36 -5.93 -7.53
N ALA A 43 -16.76 -6.09 -8.71
CA ALA A 43 -17.36 -5.66 -9.96
C ALA A 43 -18.72 -6.35 -10.23
N ARG A 44 -18.84 -7.66 -9.91
CA ARG A 44 -20.11 -8.39 -10.07
C ARG A 44 -21.25 -7.87 -9.19
N ILE A 45 -20.93 -7.23 -8.06
CA ILE A 45 -21.94 -6.65 -7.16
C ILE A 45 -22.08 -5.12 -7.34
N GLY A 46 -21.56 -4.57 -8.43
CA GLY A 46 -21.79 -3.18 -8.83
C GLY A 46 -20.70 -2.18 -8.43
N TYR A 47 -19.53 -2.62 -7.96
CA TYR A 47 -18.38 -1.72 -7.83
C TYR A 47 -17.76 -1.44 -9.20
N GLU A 48 -17.30 -0.22 -9.40
CA GLU A 48 -16.69 0.26 -10.63
C GLU A 48 -15.30 0.83 -10.32
N GLU A 49 -14.50 1.09 -11.36
CA GLU A 49 -13.20 1.76 -11.19
C GLU A 49 -13.33 3.11 -10.47
N LYS A 50 -14.42 3.85 -10.69
CA LYS A 50 -14.68 5.13 -9.99
C LYS A 50 -15.03 4.97 -8.50
N THR A 51 -15.41 3.77 -8.05
CA THR A 51 -15.75 3.47 -6.65
C THR A 51 -14.74 2.55 -5.97
N MET A 52 -13.64 2.22 -6.66
CA MET A 52 -12.54 1.40 -6.15
C MET A 52 -11.20 2.13 -6.29
N TYR A 53 -10.39 2.08 -5.24
CA TYR A 53 -9.05 2.69 -5.25
C TYR A 53 -8.01 1.69 -4.76
N MET A 54 -7.04 1.38 -5.62
CA MET A 54 -5.90 0.53 -5.27
C MET A 54 -4.74 1.41 -4.80
N VAL A 55 -4.37 1.25 -3.52
CA VAL A 55 -3.22 1.91 -2.92
C VAL A 55 -1.96 1.09 -3.17
N ALA A 56 -1.20 1.46 -4.20
CA ALA A 56 0.09 0.87 -4.50
C ALA A 56 1.23 1.77 -4.03
N TYR A 57 2.15 1.20 -3.25
CA TYR A 57 3.26 1.92 -2.64
C TYR A 57 4.55 1.12 -2.70
N ASP A 58 5.69 1.81 -2.53
CA ASP A 58 6.99 1.16 -2.46
C ASP A 58 7.22 0.58 -1.06
N TRP A 59 6.90 -0.71 -0.94
CA TRP A 59 7.01 -1.49 0.29
C TRP A 59 8.45 -1.67 0.80
N ARG A 60 9.47 -1.22 0.06
CA ARG A 60 10.87 -1.24 0.53
C ARG A 60 11.15 -0.09 1.49
N LEU A 61 10.42 1.02 1.37
CA LEU A 61 10.61 2.22 2.17
C LEU A 61 9.99 2.06 3.57
N SER A 62 10.54 2.78 4.55
CA SER A 62 9.81 3.05 5.79
C SER A 62 8.52 3.81 5.48
N PHE A 63 7.50 3.64 6.33
CA PHE A 63 6.18 4.21 6.05
C PHE A 63 6.22 5.73 5.91
N GLN A 64 6.98 6.42 6.77
CA GLN A 64 7.15 7.87 6.66
C GLN A 64 7.92 8.28 5.40
N ASN A 65 8.93 7.50 4.98
CA ASN A 65 9.67 7.80 3.76
C ASN A 65 8.81 7.71 2.49
N THR A 66 7.69 6.96 2.50
CA THR A 66 6.73 6.97 1.38
C THR A 66 6.04 8.34 1.22
N GLU A 67 5.87 9.08 2.31
CA GLU A 67 5.39 10.46 2.25
C GLU A 67 6.50 11.39 1.77
N VAL A 68 7.67 11.34 2.40
CA VAL A 68 8.81 12.20 2.04
C VAL A 68 9.17 12.07 0.55
N ARG A 69 9.23 10.85 0.01
CA ARG A 69 9.66 10.62 -1.37
C ARG A 69 8.57 10.87 -2.40
N ASP A 70 7.36 10.34 -2.15
CA ASP A 70 6.32 10.21 -3.18
C ASP A 70 4.99 10.89 -2.81
N GLN A 71 4.89 11.45 -1.59
CA GLN A 71 3.67 12.01 -1.02
C GLN A 71 2.54 10.97 -0.98
N THR A 72 2.89 9.72 -0.68
CA THR A 72 1.95 8.59 -0.79
C THR A 72 0.82 8.71 0.22
N LEU A 73 1.11 9.13 1.46
CA LEU A 73 0.09 9.26 2.50
C LEU A 73 -0.85 10.43 2.18
N SER A 74 -0.30 11.55 1.71
CA SER A 74 -1.08 12.69 1.20
C SER A 74 -1.99 12.29 0.05
N ARG A 75 -1.49 11.50 -0.92
CA ARG A 75 -2.30 10.96 -2.02
C ARG A 75 -3.41 10.03 -1.52
N ILE A 76 -3.14 9.17 -0.55
CA ILE A 76 -4.17 8.30 0.05
C ILE A 76 -5.27 9.15 0.69
N LYS A 77 -4.90 10.15 1.50
CA LYS A 77 -5.84 11.09 2.11
C LYS A 77 -6.74 11.74 1.06
N SER A 78 -6.15 12.38 0.05
CA SER A 78 -6.92 13.10 -0.98
C SER A 78 -7.81 12.18 -1.82
N ASN A 79 -7.38 10.96 -2.13
CA ASN A 79 -8.23 10.01 -2.87
C ASN A 79 -9.41 9.51 -2.02
N ILE A 80 -9.20 9.29 -0.71
CA ILE A 80 -10.30 8.92 0.18
C ILE A 80 -11.30 10.06 0.31
N GLU A 81 -10.84 11.28 0.55
CA GLU A 81 -11.69 12.48 0.62
C GLU A 81 -12.51 12.65 -0.67
N LEU A 82 -11.85 12.50 -1.83
CA LEU A 82 -12.51 12.57 -3.12
C LEU A 82 -13.59 11.49 -3.28
N ILE A 83 -13.26 10.22 -3.00
CA ILE A 83 -14.21 9.11 -3.16
C ILE A 83 -15.41 9.28 -2.24
N VAL A 84 -15.21 9.71 -0.99
CA VAL A 84 -16.32 9.99 -0.06
C VAL A 84 -17.19 11.12 -0.59
N ALA A 85 -16.58 12.23 -1.05
CA ALA A 85 -17.31 13.37 -1.58
C ALA A 85 -18.11 13.03 -2.84
N THR A 86 -17.56 12.22 -3.75
CA THR A 86 -18.23 11.85 -5.01
C THR A 86 -19.17 10.65 -4.88
N ASN A 87 -19.18 9.95 -3.74
CA ASN A 87 -20.03 8.78 -3.50
C ASN A 87 -21.14 9.05 -2.47
N GLY A 88 -21.69 10.26 -2.48
CA GLY A 88 -22.83 10.66 -1.63
C GLY A 88 -22.48 10.74 -0.14
N GLY A 89 -21.21 11.00 0.21
CA GLY A 89 -20.75 11.04 1.60
C GLY A 89 -20.56 9.67 2.24
N ASN A 90 -20.66 8.58 1.47
CA ASN A 90 -20.44 7.25 1.99
C ASN A 90 -18.96 7.01 2.30
N ARG A 91 -18.68 6.73 3.57
CA ARG A 91 -17.35 6.38 4.08
C ARG A 91 -16.78 5.12 3.41
N VAL A 92 -15.46 5.09 3.20
CA VAL A 92 -14.79 3.99 2.49
C VAL A 92 -14.64 2.74 3.36
N VAL A 93 -14.72 1.57 2.73
CA VAL A 93 -14.27 0.30 3.33
C VAL A 93 -12.85 0.02 2.86
N VAL A 94 -11.93 -0.19 3.79
CA VAL A 94 -10.51 -0.41 3.49
C VAL A 94 -10.16 -1.87 3.70
N ILE A 95 -9.49 -2.48 2.74
CA ILE A 95 -9.11 -3.91 2.77
C ILE A 95 -7.58 -4.02 2.69
N PRO A 96 -6.85 -3.85 3.81
CA PRO A 96 -5.41 -4.00 3.81
C PRO A 96 -4.99 -5.47 3.99
N HIS A 97 -3.88 -5.86 3.37
CA HIS A 97 -3.32 -7.22 3.43
C HIS A 97 -1.88 -7.23 3.95
N SER A 98 -1.56 -8.18 4.84
CA SER A 98 -0.21 -8.40 5.37
C SER A 98 0.43 -7.10 5.91
N MET A 99 1.61 -6.72 5.42
CA MET A 99 2.27 -5.45 5.81
C MET A 99 1.42 -4.22 5.52
N GLY A 100 0.51 -4.27 4.54
CA GLY A 100 -0.44 -3.20 4.25
C GLY A 100 -1.36 -2.86 5.44
N VAL A 101 -1.58 -3.81 6.36
CA VAL A 101 -2.34 -3.57 7.60
C VAL A 101 -1.58 -2.61 8.51
N LEU A 102 -0.28 -2.83 8.70
CA LEU A 102 0.57 -1.92 9.47
C LEU A 102 0.71 -0.56 8.77
N TYR A 103 0.84 -0.56 7.44
CA TYR A 103 0.93 0.67 6.67
C TYR A 103 -0.34 1.52 6.79
N PHE A 104 -1.52 0.89 6.72
CA PHE A 104 -2.77 1.60 6.90
C PHE A 104 -2.98 2.07 8.36
N LEU A 105 -2.52 1.29 9.34
CA LEU A 105 -2.50 1.74 10.74
C LEU A 105 -1.59 2.96 10.94
N HIS A 106 -0.43 3.00 10.29
CA HIS A 106 0.43 4.19 10.27
C HIS A 106 -0.29 5.37 9.63
N PHE A 107 -0.95 5.16 8.49
CA PHE A 107 -1.72 6.19 7.80
C PHE A 107 -2.82 6.79 8.68
N THR A 108 -3.61 5.99 9.41
CA THR A 108 -4.69 6.53 10.27
C THR A 108 -4.16 7.38 11.42
N LYS A 109 -2.97 7.07 11.96
CA LYS A 109 -2.30 7.93 12.95
C LYS A 109 -1.68 9.16 12.31
N TRP A 110 -1.05 8.99 11.15
CA TRP A 110 -0.42 10.08 10.42
C TRP A 110 -1.45 11.13 9.97
N VAL A 111 -2.61 10.71 9.44
CA VAL A 111 -3.58 11.62 8.82
C VAL A 111 -4.20 12.58 9.84
N GLU A 112 -4.41 12.15 11.08
CA GLU A 112 -4.99 12.98 12.15
C GLU A 112 -3.93 13.76 12.93
N ALA A 113 -2.65 13.40 12.80
CA ALA A 113 -1.57 14.10 13.48
C ALA A 113 -1.34 15.51 12.89
N PRO A 114 -0.93 16.48 13.72
CA PRO A 114 -0.65 17.84 13.28
C PRO A 114 0.64 17.92 12.44
N PRO A 115 0.81 18.99 11.64
CA PRO A 115 2.09 19.31 11.01
C PRO A 115 3.21 19.50 12.05
N PRO A 116 4.49 19.34 11.67
CA PRO A 116 4.99 19.09 10.31
C PRO A 116 5.04 17.60 9.90
N VAL A 117 4.72 16.68 10.81
CA VAL A 117 4.93 15.23 10.58
C VAL A 117 3.66 14.54 10.07
N GLY A 118 2.48 15.03 10.46
CA GLY A 118 1.18 14.45 10.12
C GLY A 118 0.44 15.14 8.97
N GLY A 119 -0.65 14.51 8.54
CA GLY A 119 -1.46 14.92 7.40
C GLY A 119 -2.49 16.01 7.69
N SER A 120 -2.60 16.47 8.94
CA SER A 120 -3.48 17.59 9.34
C SER A 120 -4.95 17.44 8.90
N GLY A 121 -5.48 16.22 8.90
CA GLY A 121 -6.88 15.91 8.59
C GLY A 121 -7.87 16.28 9.71
N GLY A 122 -7.35 16.57 10.91
CA GLY A 122 -8.14 16.83 12.11
C GLY A 122 -8.49 15.54 12.87
N PRO A 123 -8.93 15.65 14.14
CA PRO A 123 -9.09 14.51 15.06
C PRO A 123 -10.25 13.56 14.72
N ASN A 124 -11.15 13.98 13.82
CA ASN A 124 -12.31 13.18 13.40
C ASN A 124 -12.17 12.70 11.95
N TRP A 125 -10.98 12.81 11.34
CA TRP A 125 -10.81 12.49 9.93
C TRP A 125 -11.16 11.02 9.67
N CYS A 126 -10.68 10.09 10.51
CA CYS A 126 -10.97 8.67 10.35
C CYS A 126 -12.46 8.38 10.56
N GLU A 127 -13.09 8.96 11.57
CA GLU A 127 -14.53 8.79 11.81
C GLU A 127 -15.36 9.27 10.61
N ASN A 128 -14.97 10.37 10.00
CA ASN A 128 -15.70 10.99 8.89
C ASN A 128 -15.49 10.29 7.55
N HIS A 129 -14.40 9.54 7.36
CA HIS A 129 -14.03 9.00 6.04
C HIS A 129 -13.95 7.47 5.99
N ILE A 130 -13.73 6.78 7.11
CA ILE A 130 -13.52 5.33 7.14
C ILE A 130 -14.74 4.64 7.76
N LYS A 131 -15.37 3.74 7.02
CA LYS A 131 -16.52 2.96 7.49
C LYS A 131 -16.08 1.73 8.26
N ALA A 132 -15.12 1.00 7.70
CA ALA A 132 -14.63 -0.27 8.23
C ALA A 132 -13.25 -0.60 7.64
N VAL A 133 -12.48 -1.39 8.38
CA VAL A 133 -11.19 -1.93 7.94
C VAL A 133 -11.24 -3.46 8.02
N MET A 134 -11.15 -4.13 6.88
CA MET A 134 -11.17 -5.60 6.78
C MET A 134 -9.75 -6.13 6.56
N ASN A 135 -9.04 -6.38 7.66
CA ASN A 135 -7.66 -6.86 7.64
C ASN A 135 -7.58 -8.29 7.10
N ILE A 136 -6.66 -8.53 6.16
CA ILE A 136 -6.33 -9.89 5.68
C ILE A 136 -4.90 -10.22 6.11
N GLY A 137 -4.75 -11.11 7.10
CA GLY A 137 -3.43 -11.57 7.56
C GLY A 137 -2.55 -10.48 8.18
N GLY A 138 -3.13 -9.60 9.02
CA GLY A 138 -2.42 -8.47 9.62
C GLY A 138 -1.30 -8.88 10.58
N SER A 139 -0.11 -8.31 10.38
CA SER A 139 1.10 -8.61 11.16
C SER A 139 1.35 -7.60 12.29
N PHE A 140 0.35 -7.34 13.15
CA PHE A 140 0.39 -6.26 14.15
C PHE A 140 1.60 -6.30 15.09
N LEU A 141 2.03 -7.51 15.48
CA LEU A 141 3.15 -7.73 16.40
C LEU A 141 4.41 -8.24 15.69
N GLY A 142 4.49 -8.01 14.38
CA GLY A 142 5.52 -8.61 13.54
C GLY A 142 5.25 -10.08 13.22
N VAL A 143 6.20 -10.73 12.55
CA VAL A 143 6.14 -12.15 12.18
C VAL A 143 7.47 -12.84 12.50
N PRO A 144 7.48 -14.01 13.15
CA PRO A 144 8.73 -14.74 13.43
C PRO A 144 9.55 -15.04 12.17
N LYS A 145 8.89 -15.23 11.02
CA LYS A 145 9.55 -15.45 9.72
C LYS A 145 10.48 -14.29 9.33
N ALA A 146 10.24 -13.07 9.82
CA ALA A 146 11.15 -11.95 9.57
C ALA A 146 12.54 -12.20 10.17
N VAL A 147 12.59 -12.77 11.38
CA VAL A 147 13.85 -13.13 12.05
C VAL A 147 14.56 -14.26 11.29
N ALA A 148 13.84 -15.32 10.95
CA ALA A 148 14.39 -16.41 10.15
C ALA A 148 14.93 -15.89 8.80
N GLY A 149 14.19 -15.01 8.12
CA GLY A 149 14.58 -14.43 6.85
C GLY A 149 15.85 -13.57 6.91
N LEU A 150 16.17 -12.95 8.04
CA LEU A 150 17.45 -12.26 8.24
C LEU A 150 18.62 -13.24 8.22
N PHE A 151 18.47 -14.41 8.82
CA PHE A 151 19.52 -15.42 8.91
C PHE A 151 19.60 -16.31 7.67
N SER A 152 18.46 -16.69 7.08
CA SER A 152 18.39 -17.63 5.95
C SER A 152 18.45 -16.97 4.59
N SER A 153 18.31 -15.63 4.50
CA SER A 153 18.18 -14.90 3.24
C SER A 153 17.02 -15.40 2.34
N GLU A 154 16.05 -16.17 2.85
CA GLU A 154 14.91 -16.71 2.08
C GLU A 154 14.09 -15.64 1.34
N ALA A 155 14.09 -14.39 1.83
CA ALA A 155 13.44 -13.28 1.14
C ALA A 155 14.09 -12.95 -0.23
N LYS A 156 15.33 -13.42 -0.49
CA LYS A 156 15.99 -13.31 -1.80
C LYS A 156 15.27 -14.11 -2.87
N ASP A 157 14.68 -15.27 -2.55
CA ASP A 157 14.03 -16.13 -3.55
C ASP A 157 12.80 -15.49 -4.18
N VAL A 158 12.04 -14.68 -3.41
CA VAL A 158 10.91 -13.90 -3.93
C VAL A 158 11.36 -12.79 -4.86
N ALA A 159 12.49 -12.14 -4.55
CA ALA A 159 13.09 -11.11 -5.40
C ALA A 159 13.69 -11.70 -6.70
N VAL A 160 14.29 -12.89 -6.63
CA VAL A 160 14.83 -13.62 -7.78
C VAL A 160 13.72 -14.17 -8.67
N ALA A 161 12.63 -14.68 -8.09
CA ALA A 161 11.45 -15.11 -8.85
C ALA A 161 10.87 -13.97 -9.71
N ARG A 162 10.90 -12.72 -9.23
CA ARG A 162 10.48 -11.55 -10.02
C ARG A 162 11.41 -11.25 -11.19
N TYR A 163 12.73 -11.36 -11.01
CA TYR A 163 13.71 -11.14 -12.08
C TYR A 163 13.53 -12.16 -13.22
N LYS A 164 13.43 -13.45 -12.88
CA LYS A 164 13.31 -14.52 -13.88
C LYS A 164 12.01 -14.50 -14.68
N VAL A 165 10.93 -13.96 -14.12
CA VAL A 165 9.66 -13.81 -14.84
C VAL A 165 9.75 -12.67 -15.85
N ILE A 166 10.39 -11.55 -15.53
CA ILE A 166 10.51 -10.41 -16.46
C ILE A 166 11.41 -10.77 -17.66
N ASP A 167 12.51 -11.50 -17.44
CA ASP A 167 13.38 -11.99 -18.53
C ASP A 167 12.70 -13.02 -19.44
N SER A 168 11.56 -13.60 -19.06
CA SER A 168 10.80 -14.52 -19.93
C SER A 168 9.82 -13.82 -20.87
N PHE A 169 9.72 -12.50 -20.80
CA PHE A 169 8.85 -11.66 -21.63
C PHE A 169 9.62 -10.61 -22.46
N ILE A 170 10.95 -10.69 -22.49
CA ILE A 170 11.86 -9.96 -23.40
C ILE A 170 12.59 -11.00 -24.24
#